data_AF-A0A7W0L2A2-F1
#
_entry.id   AF-A0A7W0L2A2-F1
#
_cell.length_a   1.000
_cell.length_b   1.000
_cell.length_c   1.000
_cell.angle_alpha   90.00
_cell.angle_beta   90.00
_cell.angle_gamma   90.00
#
_symmetry.space_group_name_H-M   'P 1'
#
loop_
_entity.id
_entity.type
_entity.pdbx_description
1 polymer ?
#
loop_
_entity_poly.entity_id
_entity_poly.type
_entity_poly.pdbx_seq_one_letter_code
_entity_poly.pdbx_strand_id
1 'polypeptide(L)'
;MGGKRGIIERWRRHLPVDDATPVVTLAEGDTPLIFSERLSAEVGAEVWLKYEGLNPTGSFKDRGMTLAVSKALEEGSKVVACASTGNTSASAAAYAARAGLICAVLIPEGNVALGKLA
;
A
#
# COMPACT_ATOMS: atom_id res chain seq x y z
N MET A 1 -13.31 -2.29 -20.54
CA MET A 1 -13.29 -2.13 -19.07
C MET A 1 -11.91 -1.69 -18.66
N GLY A 2 -11.71 -0.41 -18.33
CA GLY A 2 -10.40 0.12 -17.94
C GLY A 2 -10.11 -0.24 -16.48
N GLY A 3 -9.20 -1.18 -16.24
CA GLY A 3 -8.78 -1.54 -14.88
C GLY A 3 -8.15 -0.37 -14.13
N LYS A 4 -8.17 -0.42 -12.79
CA LYS A 4 -7.49 0.56 -11.94
C LYS A 4 -6.00 0.59 -12.28
N ARG A 5 -5.47 1.78 -12.61
CA ARG A 5 -4.07 2.00 -13.03
C ARG A 5 -3.05 2.12 -11.88
N GLY A 6 -3.51 2.07 -10.62
CA GLY A 6 -2.67 2.36 -9.44
C GLY A 6 -2.56 3.86 -9.15
N ILE A 7 -2.02 4.20 -7.98
CA ILE A 7 -1.95 5.62 -7.56
C ILE A 7 -0.84 6.38 -8.28
N ILE A 8 0.24 5.71 -8.70
CA ILE A 8 1.38 6.37 -9.35
C ILE A 8 0.93 6.96 -10.69
N GLU A 9 0.26 6.17 -11.52
CA GLU A 9 -0.24 6.66 -12.81
C GLU A 9 -1.31 7.74 -12.66
N ARG A 10 -2.19 7.60 -11.67
CA ARG A 10 -3.26 8.59 -11.44
C ARG A 10 -2.71 9.95 -10.97
N TRP A 11 -1.68 9.94 -10.13
CA TRP A 11 -1.17 11.12 -9.45
C TRP A 11 0.27 11.46 -9.82
N ARG A 12 0.76 10.96 -10.97
CA ARG A 12 2.17 11.04 -11.41
C ARG A 12 2.78 12.42 -11.23
N ARG A 13 2.06 13.46 -11.67
CA ARG A 13 2.48 14.88 -11.59
C ARG A 13 2.70 15.42 -10.17
N HIS A 14 2.26 14.70 -9.13
CA HIS A 14 2.39 15.07 -7.73
C HIS A 14 3.38 14.18 -6.97
N LEU A 15 3.97 13.19 -7.64
CA LEU A 15 4.86 12.21 -7.04
C LEU A 15 6.28 12.40 -7.59
N PRO A 16 7.32 12.01 -6.84
CA PRO A 16 8.72 12.13 -7.27
C PRO A 16 9.10 11.02 -8.27
N VAL A 17 8.40 10.95 -9.39
CA VAL A 17 8.60 9.98 -10.48
C VAL A 17 8.73 10.71 -11.82
N ASP A 18 9.60 10.21 -12.69
CA ASP A 18 9.77 10.71 -14.06
C ASP A 18 9.33 9.63 -15.06
N ASP A 19 9.40 9.89 -16.37
CA ASP A 19 8.94 8.93 -17.40
C ASP A 19 9.73 7.61 -17.43
N ALA A 20 10.94 7.58 -16.86
CA ALA A 20 11.77 6.37 -16.77
C ALA A 20 11.48 5.56 -15.49
N THR A 21 10.86 6.16 -14.47
CA THR A 21 10.54 5.45 -13.22
C THR A 21 9.67 4.20 -13.49
N PRO A 22 10.15 2.98 -13.15
CA PRO A 22 9.37 1.76 -13.29
C PRO A 22 8.21 1.77 -12.29
N VAL A 23 6.98 1.53 -12.78
CA VAL A 23 5.78 1.57 -11.94
C VAL A 23 5.40 0.17 -11.45
N VAL A 24 5.62 -0.08 -10.16
CA VAL A 24 5.18 -1.31 -9.48
C VAL A 24 3.83 -1.06 -8.83
N THR A 25 2.77 -1.55 -9.45
CA THR A 25 1.40 -1.41 -8.95
C THR A 25 0.71 -2.75 -8.76
N LEU A 26 -0.15 -2.81 -7.74
CA LEU A 26 -1.15 -3.86 -7.52
C LEU A 26 -2.57 -3.31 -7.70
N ALA A 27 -2.70 -2.19 -8.42
CA ALA A 27 -3.93 -1.43 -8.62
C ALA A 27 -4.52 -0.83 -7.33
N GLU A 28 -3.63 -0.45 -6.42
CA GLU A 28 -3.95 0.18 -5.13
C GLU A 28 -4.59 1.57 -5.26
N GLY A 29 -5.24 1.98 -4.17
CA GLY A 29 -5.96 3.23 -4.09
C GLY A 29 -7.36 3.18 -4.73
N ASP A 30 -7.89 4.38 -4.97
CA ASP A 30 -9.28 4.57 -5.42
C ASP A 30 -10.29 3.76 -4.58
N THR A 31 -10.06 3.78 -3.26
CA THR A 31 -10.89 3.12 -2.27
C THR A 31 -12.17 3.91 -2.02
N PRO A 32 -13.28 3.26 -1.66
CA PRO A 32 -14.55 3.94 -1.39
C PRO A 32 -14.43 5.02 -0.31
N LEU A 33 -15.22 6.09 -0.50
CA LEU A 33 -15.54 7.06 0.55
C LEU A 33 -17.02 6.85 0.87
N ILE A 34 -17.31 6.24 2.02
CA ILE A 34 -18.63 5.71 2.35
C ILE A 34 -19.29 6.65 3.36
N PHE A 35 -20.43 7.23 3.01
CA PHE A 35 -21.23 8.00 3.96
C PHE A 35 -21.84 7.06 5.01
N SER A 36 -21.76 7.45 6.28
CA SER A 36 -22.35 6.67 7.38
C SER A 36 -23.50 7.42 8.02
N GLU A 37 -24.73 7.09 7.65
CA GLU A 37 -25.95 7.67 8.23
C GLU A 37 -26.01 7.48 9.76
N ARG A 38 -25.73 6.25 10.23
CA ARG A 38 -25.78 5.90 11.65
C ARG A 38 -24.79 6.72 12.48
N LEU A 39 -23.52 6.78 12.06
CA LEU A 39 -22.51 7.54 12.78
C LEU A 39 -22.80 9.05 12.68
N SER A 40 -23.33 9.52 11.55
CA SER A 40 -23.67 10.93 11.38
C SER A 40 -24.76 11.37 12.35
N ALA A 41 -25.80 10.54 12.53
CA ALA A 41 -26.86 10.79 13.49
C ALA A 41 -26.36 10.75 14.95
N GLU A 42 -25.42 9.84 15.25
CA GLU A 42 -24.85 9.67 16.60
C GLU A 42 -24.00 10.88 17.03
N VAL A 43 -23.25 11.49 16.11
CA VAL A 43 -22.34 12.60 16.42
C VAL A 43 -22.86 13.99 16.05
N GLY A 44 -24.00 14.08 15.36
CA GLY A 44 -24.61 15.35 14.93
C GLY A 44 -23.85 16.07 13.81
N ALA A 45 -23.05 15.34 13.01
CA ALA A 45 -22.28 15.88 11.88
C ALA A 45 -22.13 14.83 10.77
N GLU A 46 -21.81 15.23 9.53
CA GLU A 46 -21.57 14.27 8.45
C GLU A 46 -20.31 13.43 8.70
N VAL A 47 -20.46 12.11 8.72
CA VAL A 47 -19.37 11.14 8.88
C VAL A 47 -19.17 10.36 7.58
N TRP A 48 -17.95 10.45 7.05
CA TRP A 48 -17.52 9.72 5.87
C TRP A 48 -16.35 8.78 6.22
N LEU A 49 -16.42 7.53 5.78
CA LEU A 49 -15.44 6.49 6.02
C LEU A 49 -14.57 6.29 4.78
N LYS A 50 -13.29 6.63 4.86
CA LYS A 50 -12.32 6.30 3.81
C LYS A 50 -11.87 4.85 3.97
N TYR A 51 -12.47 3.94 3.20
CA TYR A 51 -12.34 2.51 3.45
C TYR A 51 -11.06 1.90 2.83
N GLU A 52 -9.94 2.12 3.52
CA GLU A 52 -8.60 1.67 3.08
C GLU A 52 -8.35 0.17 3.16
N GLY A 53 -9.28 -0.59 3.76
CA GLY A 53 -9.22 -2.06 3.82
C GLY A 53 -9.40 -2.75 2.47
N LEU A 54 -9.85 -2.03 1.45
CA LEU A 54 -10.00 -2.55 0.07
C LEU A 54 -8.77 -2.30 -0.82
N ASN A 55 -7.65 -1.86 -0.24
CA ASN A 55 -6.37 -1.93 -0.93
C ASN A 55 -5.90 -3.40 -1.04
N PRO A 56 -5.01 -3.74 -1.99
CA PRO A 56 -4.59 -5.11 -2.29
C PRO A 56 -4.15 -5.96 -1.10
N THR A 57 -3.42 -5.38 -0.14
CA THR A 57 -2.95 -6.09 1.08
C THR A 57 -3.80 -5.78 2.31
N GLY A 58 -4.96 -5.15 2.12
CA GLY A 58 -5.91 -4.86 3.20
C GLY A 58 -5.57 -3.61 4.02
N SER A 59 -4.67 -2.74 3.56
CA SER A 59 -4.38 -1.50 4.28
C SER A 59 -3.86 -0.36 3.40
N PHE A 60 -3.89 0.86 3.94
CA PHE A 60 -3.36 2.05 3.26
C PHE A 60 -1.85 2.00 3.00
N LYS A 61 -1.10 1.06 3.61
CA LYS A 61 0.36 0.96 3.43
C LYS A 61 0.75 0.71 1.97
N ASP A 62 -0.14 0.10 1.20
CA ASP A 62 0.02 -0.12 -0.24
C ASP A 62 0.29 1.16 -1.02
N ARG A 63 -0.33 2.28 -0.60
CA ARG A 63 -0.11 3.59 -1.21
C ARG A 63 1.33 4.08 -1.07
N GLY A 64 1.95 3.83 0.07
CA GLY A 64 3.37 4.17 0.26
C GLY A 64 4.27 3.15 -0.43
N MET A 65 3.91 1.87 -0.33
CA MET A 65 4.77 0.78 -0.75
C MET A 65 4.94 0.69 -2.27
N THR A 66 3.88 0.96 -3.05
CA THR A 66 3.98 1.11 -4.50
C THR A 66 5.06 2.11 -4.91
N LEU A 67 5.08 3.29 -4.28
CA LEU A 67 6.07 4.32 -4.59
C LEU A 67 7.46 3.91 -4.11
N ALA A 68 7.58 3.43 -2.86
CA ALA A 68 8.86 3.04 -2.28
C ALA A 68 9.55 1.93 -3.10
N VAL A 69 8.80 0.91 -3.51
CA VAL A 69 9.34 -0.21 -4.30
C VAL A 69 9.62 0.21 -5.75
N SER A 70 8.79 1.08 -6.34
CA SER A 70 9.07 1.66 -7.67
C SER A 70 10.39 2.44 -7.69
N LYS A 71 10.63 3.29 -6.68
CA LYS A 71 11.89 4.03 -6.53
C LYS A 71 13.07 3.12 -6.20
N ALA A 72 12.87 2.09 -5.36
CA ALA A 72 13.92 1.12 -5.08
C ALA A 72 14.38 0.38 -6.35
N LEU A 73 13.44 0.00 -7.23
CA LEU A 73 13.77 -0.58 -8.53
C LEU A 73 14.54 0.40 -9.43
N GLU A 74 14.08 1.65 -9.49
CA GLU A 74 14.74 2.72 -10.25
C GLU A 74 16.19 2.92 -9.81
N GLU A 75 16.44 2.89 -8.51
CA GLU A 75 17.77 3.02 -7.89
C GLU A 75 18.62 1.73 -8.04
N GLY A 76 18.09 0.68 -8.66
CA GLY A 76 18.79 -0.58 -8.90
C GLY A 76 18.88 -1.50 -7.69
N SER A 77 18.08 -1.25 -6.64
CA SER A 77 18.07 -2.06 -5.42
C SER A 77 17.68 -3.52 -5.72
N LYS A 78 18.16 -4.45 -4.88
CA LYS A 78 17.84 -5.88 -4.95
C LYS A 78 17.03 -6.39 -3.76
N VAL A 79 17.02 -5.61 -2.68
CA VAL A 79 16.40 -5.96 -1.40
C VAL A 79 15.64 -4.75 -0.90
N VAL A 80 14.42 -4.97 -0.40
CA VAL A 80 13.72 -4.02 0.47
C VAL A 80 13.61 -4.64 1.85
N ALA A 81 13.78 -3.83 2.89
CA ALA A 81 13.73 -4.30 4.26
C ALA A 81 12.82 -3.42 5.12
N CYS A 82 12.12 -4.02 6.07
CA CYS A 82 11.39 -3.28 7.08
C CYS A 82 11.41 -3.97 8.45
N ALA A 83 11.33 -3.18 9.51
CA ALA A 83 11.08 -3.68 10.86
C ALA A 83 9.60 -3.46 11.20
N SER A 84 8.78 -4.51 11.07
CA SER A 84 7.35 -4.44 11.35
C SER A 84 6.75 -5.83 11.53
N THR A 85 5.81 -5.97 12.46
CA THR A 85 5.04 -7.19 12.70
C THR A 85 3.66 -7.14 12.03
N GLY A 86 3.43 -6.16 11.14
CA GLY A 86 2.10 -5.68 10.78
C GLY A 86 1.87 -5.43 9.29
N ASN A 87 0.94 -4.52 8.98
CA ASN A 87 0.50 -4.31 7.60
C ASN A 87 1.62 -3.78 6.68
N THR A 88 2.65 -3.14 7.25
CA THR A 88 3.83 -2.69 6.48
C THR A 88 4.61 -3.88 5.93
N SER A 89 4.80 -4.96 6.70
CA SER A 89 5.53 -6.14 6.23
C SER A 89 4.75 -6.90 5.16
N ALA A 90 3.43 -7.04 5.32
CA ALA A 90 2.57 -7.64 4.30
C ALA A 90 2.60 -6.83 2.98
N SER A 91 2.48 -5.50 3.08
CA SER A 91 2.60 -4.62 1.93
C SER A 91 3.99 -4.72 1.28
N ALA A 92 5.07 -4.65 2.06
CA ALA A 92 6.44 -4.75 1.55
C ALA A 92 6.68 -6.06 0.82
N ALA A 93 6.25 -7.19 1.39
CA ALA A 93 6.37 -8.50 0.77
C ALA A 93 5.61 -8.57 -0.56
N ALA A 94 4.37 -8.10 -0.61
CA ALA A 94 3.55 -8.14 -1.82
C ALA A 94 4.15 -7.30 -2.97
N TYR A 95 4.58 -6.08 -2.70
CA TYR A 95 5.18 -5.22 -3.73
C TYR A 95 6.58 -5.67 -4.13
N ALA A 96 7.40 -6.17 -3.19
CA ALA A 96 8.69 -6.75 -3.50
C ALA A 96 8.55 -7.98 -4.41
N ALA A 97 7.60 -8.87 -4.11
CA ALA A 97 7.29 -10.03 -4.95
C ALA A 97 6.86 -9.61 -6.36
N ARG A 98 6.00 -8.58 -6.47
CA ARG A 98 5.59 -8.01 -7.76
C ARG A 98 6.75 -7.40 -8.55
N ALA A 99 7.74 -6.84 -7.84
CA ALA A 99 8.92 -6.19 -8.40
C ALA A 99 10.09 -7.15 -8.69
N GLY A 100 10.02 -8.41 -8.26
CA GLY A 100 11.15 -9.34 -8.33
C GLY A 100 12.30 -8.98 -7.37
N LEU A 101 11.99 -8.31 -6.25
CA LEU A 101 12.93 -7.95 -5.20
C LEU A 101 12.86 -8.92 -4.03
N ILE A 102 13.97 -9.07 -3.30
CA ILE A 102 13.97 -9.77 -2.01
C ILE A 102 13.32 -8.86 -0.96
N CYS A 103 12.39 -9.40 -0.17
CA CYS A 103 11.83 -8.71 0.98
C CYS A 103 12.37 -9.30 2.27
N ALA A 104 13.03 -8.49 3.09
CA ALA A 104 13.48 -8.87 4.43
C ALA A 104 12.63 -8.17 5.49
N VAL A 105 11.98 -8.95 6.36
CA VAL A 105 11.18 -8.41 7.46
C VAL A 105 11.85 -8.78 8.77
N LEU A 106 12.27 -7.77 9.52
CA LEU A 106 12.81 -7.95 10.87
C LEU A 106 11.66 -7.82 11.87
N ILE A 107 11.44 -8.87 12.65
CA ILE A 107 10.39 -8.96 13.67
C ILE A 107 11.04 -9.23 15.04
N PRO A 108 10.59 -8.55 16.11
CA PRO A 108 10.99 -8.91 17.47
C PRO A 108 10.45 -10.29 17.84
N GLU A 109 11.28 -11.07 18.53
CA GLU A 109 10.92 -12.37 19.06
C GLU A 109 9.65 -12.28 19.93
N GLY A 110 8.69 -13.18 19.71
CA GLY A 110 7.47 -13.30 20.52
C GLY A 110 6.29 -12.36 20.20
N ASN A 111 6.42 -11.40 19.28
CA ASN A 111 5.37 -10.39 19.01
C ASN A 111 4.81 -10.41 17.57
N VAL A 112 4.46 -11.60 17.06
CA VAL A 112 3.93 -11.74 15.69
C VAL A 112 2.54 -12.37 15.65
N ALA A 113 1.59 -11.65 15.08
CA ALA A 113 0.30 -12.23 14.70
C ALA A 113 0.49 -13.13 13.47
N LEU A 114 0.29 -14.44 13.63
CA LEU A 114 0.49 -15.46 12.58
C LEU A 114 -0.21 -15.16 11.25
N GLY A 115 -1.40 -14.55 11.29
CA GLY A 115 -2.15 -14.17 10.07
C GLY A 115 -1.50 -13.10 9.19
N LYS A 116 -0.34 -12.56 9.58
CA LYS A 116 0.41 -11.55 8.81
C LYS A 116 1.74 -12.07 8.24
N LEU A 117 2.02 -13.37 8.42
CA LEU A 117 3.21 -14.07 7.92
C LEU A 117 2.91 -15.01 6.74
N ALA A 118 1.63 -15.16 6.36
CA ALA A 118 1.17 -16.05 5.29
C ALA A 118 0.90 -15.29 4.00
#